data_AF-A0A225VEG3-F1
#
_entry.id   AF-A0A225VEG3-F1
#
_cell.length_a   1.000
_cell.length_b   1.000
_cell.length_c   1.000
_cell.angle_alpha   90.00
_cell.angle_beta   90.00
_cell.angle_gamma   90.00
#
_symmetry.space_group_name_H-M   'P 1'
#
loop_
_entity.id
_entity.type
_entity.pdbx_description
1 polymer ?
#
loop_
_entity_poly.entity_id
_entity_poly.type
_entity_poly.pdbx_seq_one_letter_code
_entity_poly.pdbx_strand_id
1 'polypeptide(L)'
;MMVMYSREFVDYVAREVEAPGALPPDCEAAELVHRSLETVSYDAYKEFVNWSAGAGVRVEMKEVEMHNAQLLSVKYDRVAKRPTTNSSGAKILGVPMHERLKLAVVFDIAEHVSMTMPDSEGDEVVTVPVNKTIWQFVTTPEDIDWIIEPLHLVV
;
A
#
# COMPACT_ATOMS: atom_id res chain seq x y z
N MET A 1 4.81 7.54 7.68
CA MET A 1 3.88 6.44 7.35
C MET A 1 3.22 5.87 8.62
N MET A 2 2.77 6.72 9.55
CA MET A 2 1.99 6.30 10.74
C MET A 2 0.47 6.22 10.46
N VAL A 3 0.07 6.71 9.29
CA VAL A 3 -1.31 6.94 8.88
C VAL A 3 -2.09 5.65 8.62
N MET A 4 -1.37 4.57 8.24
CA MET A 4 -1.97 3.29 7.86
C MET A 4 -2.73 2.65 9.05
N TYR A 5 -2.20 2.77 10.26
CA TYR A 5 -2.82 2.27 11.49
C TYR A 5 -3.54 3.35 12.29
N SER A 6 -3.97 4.43 11.63
CA SER A 6 -4.71 5.49 12.30
C SER A 6 -6.14 5.04 12.58
N ARG A 7 -6.69 5.50 13.72
CA ARG A 7 -8.08 5.25 14.07
C ARG A 7 -9.05 5.75 13.00
N GLU A 8 -8.76 6.90 12.40
CA GLU A 8 -9.58 7.48 11.33
C GLU A 8 -9.68 6.58 10.10
N PHE A 9 -8.58 5.90 9.74
CA PHE A 9 -8.59 4.95 8.65
C PHE A 9 -9.38 3.68 9.00
N VAL A 10 -9.23 3.15 10.21
CA VAL A 10 -10.02 1.99 10.67
C VAL A 10 -11.53 2.29 10.65
N ASP A 11 -11.93 3.46 11.16
CA ASP A 11 -13.31 3.91 11.18
C ASP A 11 -13.85 4.17 9.75
N TYR A 12 -12.99 4.61 8.82
CA TYR A 12 -13.32 4.70 7.40
C TYR A 12 -13.56 3.32 6.78
N VAL A 13 -12.65 2.36 6.98
CA VAL A 13 -12.77 1.00 6.42
C VAL A 13 -14.04 0.30 6.90
N ALA A 14 -14.38 0.45 8.18
CA ALA A 14 -15.62 -0.08 8.73
C ALA A 14 -16.86 0.46 8.00
N ARG A 15 -16.91 1.78 7.77
CA ARG A 15 -18.00 2.43 7.03
C ARG A 15 -18.05 2.01 5.56
N GLU A 16 -16.91 1.83 4.92
CA GLU A 16 -16.82 1.36 3.52
C GLU A 16 -17.39 -0.05 3.36
N VAL A 17 -17.14 -0.94 4.32
CA VAL A 17 -17.68 -2.32 4.31
C VAL A 17 -19.20 -2.36 4.45
N GLU A 18 -19.77 -1.45 5.25
CA GLU A 18 -21.23 -1.36 5.46
C GLU A 18 -21.95 -0.61 4.32
N ALA A 19 -21.20 0.12 3.48
CA ALA A 19 -21.77 0.91 2.42
C ALA A 19 -22.31 0.04 1.26
N PRO A 20 -23.39 0.46 0.59
CA PRO A 20 -23.94 -0.24 -0.57
C PRO A 20 -23.06 -0.16 -1.83
N GLY A 21 -21.91 0.54 -1.76
CA GLY A 21 -20.94 0.71 -2.83
C GLY A 21 -19.66 1.38 -2.32
N ALA A 22 -18.67 1.53 -3.18
CA ALA A 22 -17.39 2.13 -2.82
C ALA A 22 -17.58 3.56 -2.29
N LEU A 23 -17.14 3.79 -1.05
CA LEU A 23 -17.09 5.13 -0.48
C LEU A 23 -15.81 5.83 -0.96
N PRO A 24 -15.87 7.12 -1.33
CA PRO A 24 -14.67 7.90 -1.55
C PRO A 24 -13.97 8.15 -0.20
N PRO A 25 -12.63 8.30 -0.18
CA PRO A 25 -11.88 8.69 1.01
C PRO A 25 -12.45 9.97 1.64
N ASP A 26 -12.74 9.96 2.94
CA ASP A 26 -13.34 11.09 3.66
C ASP A 26 -12.46 11.67 4.79
N CYS A 27 -11.25 11.12 4.96
CA CYS A 27 -10.25 11.60 5.90
C CYS A 27 -8.86 11.62 5.23
N GLU A 28 -7.96 12.48 5.72
CA GLU A 28 -6.59 12.60 5.21
C GLU A 28 -5.88 11.24 5.23
N ALA A 29 -6.21 10.40 6.22
CA ALA A 29 -5.64 9.08 6.32
C ALA A 29 -6.06 8.16 5.16
N ALA A 30 -7.36 8.11 4.86
CA ALA A 30 -7.88 7.33 3.74
C ALA A 30 -7.36 7.86 2.40
N GLU A 31 -7.30 9.19 2.22
CA GLU A 31 -6.75 9.80 1.01
C GLU A 31 -5.28 9.41 0.78
N LEU A 32 -4.48 9.47 1.84
CA LEU A 32 -3.05 9.15 1.77
C LEU A 32 -2.81 7.67 1.49
N VAL A 33 -3.55 6.76 2.14
CA VAL A 33 -3.40 5.32 1.90
C VAL A 33 -3.89 4.95 0.50
N HIS A 34 -5.03 5.50 0.07
CA HIS A 34 -5.61 5.24 -1.24
C HIS A 34 -4.70 5.71 -2.39
N ARG A 35 -4.04 6.86 -2.26
CA ARG A 35 -3.09 7.33 -3.31
C ARG A 35 -1.75 6.62 -3.28
N SER A 36 -1.32 6.11 -2.13
CA SER A 36 0.01 5.53 -1.96
C SER A 36 0.09 4.06 -2.33
N LEU A 37 -1.02 3.32 -2.31
CA LEU A 37 -1.05 1.88 -2.61
C LEU A 37 -1.72 1.61 -3.96
N GLU A 38 -1.23 0.60 -4.68
CA GLU A 38 -1.97 0.04 -5.82
C GLU A 38 -3.28 -0.60 -5.35
N THR A 39 -4.32 -0.62 -6.19
CA THR A 39 -5.66 -1.16 -5.88
C THR A 39 -5.64 -2.52 -5.18
N VAL A 40 -4.93 -3.52 -5.71
CA VAL A 40 -4.88 -4.88 -5.10
C VAL A 40 -4.32 -4.83 -3.68
N SER A 41 -3.36 -3.94 -3.47
CA SER A 41 -2.64 -3.79 -2.21
C SER A 41 -3.45 -3.00 -1.19
N TYR A 42 -4.14 -1.97 -1.67
CA TYR A 42 -5.12 -1.22 -0.93
C TYR A 42 -6.24 -2.13 -0.44
N ASP A 43 -6.79 -2.98 -1.31
CA ASP A 43 -7.86 -3.91 -0.97
C ASP A 43 -7.40 -4.96 0.06
N ALA A 44 -6.24 -5.58 -0.16
CA ALA A 44 -5.65 -6.52 0.81
C ALA A 44 -5.39 -5.86 2.18
N TYR A 45 -4.95 -4.60 2.18
CA TYR A 45 -4.73 -3.85 3.42
C TYR A 45 -6.05 -3.57 4.16
N LYS A 46 -7.10 -3.16 3.44
CA LYS A 46 -8.44 -3.00 4.02
C LYS A 46 -8.98 -4.30 4.62
N GLU A 47 -8.81 -5.42 3.91
CA GLU A 47 -9.21 -6.74 4.41
C GLU A 47 -8.49 -7.09 5.72
N PHE A 48 -7.18 -6.86 5.79
CA PHE A 48 -6.39 -7.06 7.01
C PHE A 48 -6.89 -6.19 8.16
N VAL A 49 -7.11 -4.89 7.92
CA VAL A 49 -7.61 -3.95 8.94
C VAL A 49 -8.98 -4.41 9.45
N ASN A 50 -9.90 -4.75 8.56
CA ASN A 50 -11.23 -5.21 8.94
C ASN A 50 -11.19 -6.53 9.74
N TRP A 51 -10.40 -7.50 9.29
CA TRP A 51 -10.21 -8.76 10.00
C TRP A 51 -9.66 -8.55 11.41
N SER A 52 -8.64 -7.72 11.56
CA SER A 52 -8.03 -7.42 12.86
C SER A 52 -9.01 -6.72 13.81
N ALA A 53 -9.74 -5.73 13.32
CA ALA A 53 -10.76 -5.01 14.09
C ALA A 53 -11.92 -5.94 14.50
N GLY A 54 -12.38 -6.80 13.60
CA GLY A 54 -13.42 -7.80 13.88
C GLY A 54 -12.99 -8.85 14.91
N ALA A 55 -11.69 -9.16 15.01
CA ALA A 55 -11.12 -10.00 16.05
C ALA A 55 -10.93 -9.27 17.40
N GLY A 56 -11.33 -8.00 17.50
CA GLY A 56 -11.12 -7.16 18.68
C GLY A 56 -9.66 -6.77 18.91
N VAL A 57 -8.78 -7.01 17.93
CA VAL A 57 -7.38 -6.62 17.96
C VAL A 57 -7.29 -5.17 17.53
N ARG A 58 -6.65 -4.35 18.36
CA ARG A 58 -6.33 -2.96 18.02
C ARG A 58 -4.82 -2.82 17.94
N VAL A 59 -4.35 -2.28 16.83
CA VAL A 59 -2.94 -1.99 16.62
C VAL A 59 -2.82 -0.50 16.35
N GLU A 60 -2.01 0.18 17.14
CA GLU A 60 -1.66 1.58 16.94
C GLU A 60 -0.15 1.68 16.75
N MET A 61 0.25 2.15 15.57
CA MET A 61 1.66 2.41 15.28
C MET A 61 2.11 3.67 16.05
N LYS A 62 3.07 3.52 16.97
CA LYS A 62 3.61 4.62 17.77
C LYS A 62 4.84 5.24 17.12
N GLU A 63 5.73 4.41 16.61
CA GLU A 63 6.97 4.84 15.99
C GLU A 63 7.42 3.84 14.93
N VAL A 64 8.00 4.36 13.84
CA VAL A 64 8.63 3.55 12.80
C VAL A 64 10.04 4.09 12.61
N GLU A 65 11.02 3.25 12.87
CA GLU A 65 12.40 3.54 12.55
C GLU A 65 12.77 2.86 11.23
N MET A 66 13.34 3.64 10.31
CA MET A 66 13.81 3.13 9.02
C MET A 66 15.32 3.22 8.96
N HIS A 67 15.95 2.08 8.77
CA HIS A 67 17.39 1.90 8.65
C HIS A 67 17.73 1.30 7.28
N ASN A 68 18.96 1.52 6.81
CA ASN A 68 19.54 0.88 5.63
C ASN A 68 18.64 0.81 4.38
N ALA A 69 18.27 1.97 3.82
CA ALA A 69 17.60 2.02 2.52
C ALA A 69 18.56 1.60 1.39
N GLN A 70 18.29 0.45 0.75
CA GLN A 70 19.12 -0.09 -0.32
C GLN A 70 18.31 -0.30 -1.60
N LEU A 71 18.79 0.26 -2.71
CA LEU A 71 18.20 0.02 -4.02
C LEU A 71 18.53 -1.42 -4.47
N LEU A 72 17.51 -2.27 -4.53
CA LEU A 72 17.62 -3.66 -4.92
C LEU A 72 17.56 -3.83 -6.44
N SER A 73 16.62 -3.14 -7.09
CA SER A 73 16.46 -3.23 -8.53
C SER A 73 15.84 -1.97 -9.12
N VAL A 74 16.15 -1.76 -10.40
CA VAL A 74 15.55 -0.73 -11.24
C VAL A 74 15.05 -1.41 -12.49
N LYS A 75 13.77 -1.24 -12.80
CA LYS A 75 13.16 -1.72 -14.04
C LYS A 75 12.58 -0.55 -14.80
N TYR A 76 12.93 -0.46 -16.07
CA TYR A 76 12.36 0.52 -16.99
C TYR A 76 11.42 -0.20 -17.95
N ASP A 77 10.16 0.19 -17.93
CA ASP A 77 9.11 -0.37 -18.78
C ASP A 77 8.53 0.72 -19.69
N ARG A 78 8.28 0.37 -20.95
CA ARG A 78 7.50 1.20 -21.88
C ARG A 78 6.14 0.56 -22.10
N VAL A 79 5.09 1.23 -21.63
CA VAL A 79 3.72 0.73 -21.69
C VAL A 79 2.95 1.53 -22.74
N ALA A 80 2.32 0.86 -23.70
CA ALA A 80 1.55 1.53 -24.74
C ALA A 80 0.34 2.27 -24.14
N LYS A 81 0.11 3.53 -24.55
CA LYS A 81 -1.04 4.32 -24.09
C LYS A 81 -2.39 3.81 -24.63
N ARG A 82 -2.33 2.95 -25.65
CA ARG A 82 -3.47 2.44 -26.41
C ARG A 82 -3.17 1.01 -26.87
N PRO A 83 -4.19 0.25 -27.29
CA PRO A 83 -3.98 -1.07 -27.87
C PRO A 83 -2.93 -1.04 -28.99
N THR A 84 -1.98 -1.98 -28.94
CA THR A 84 -0.93 -2.12 -29.96
C THR A 84 -1.39 -2.94 -31.16
N THR A 85 -2.64 -3.39 -31.16
CA THR A 85 -3.29 -4.16 -32.21
C THR A 85 -4.64 -3.54 -32.56
N ASN A 86 -5.02 -3.64 -33.83
CA ASN A 86 -6.35 -3.26 -34.28
C ASN A 86 -7.33 -4.46 -34.16
N SER A 87 -8.58 -4.26 -34.59
CA SER A 87 -9.63 -5.29 -34.55
C SER A 87 -9.34 -6.53 -35.42
N SER A 88 -8.42 -6.44 -36.39
CA SER A 88 -7.98 -7.58 -37.19
C SER A 88 -6.71 -8.24 -36.64
N GLY A 89 -6.24 -7.83 -35.45
CA GLY A 89 -5.02 -8.35 -34.83
C GLY A 89 -3.72 -7.81 -35.45
N ALA A 90 -3.79 -6.90 -36.41
CA ALA A 90 -2.60 -6.30 -37.02
C ALA A 90 -1.94 -5.31 -36.06
N LYS A 91 -0.60 -5.34 -36.01
CA LYS A 91 0.20 -4.48 -35.13
C LYS A 91 0.11 -3.02 -35.60
N ILE A 92 -0.27 -2.13 -34.70
CA ILE A 92 -0.30 -0.68 -34.94
C ILE A 92 1.10 -0.12 -34.66
N LEU A 93 1.68 0.58 -35.63
CA LEU A 93 2.98 1.24 -35.48
C LEU A 93 2.81 2.65 -34.88
N GLY A 94 3.85 3.12 -34.17
CA GLY A 94 3.89 4.48 -33.65
C GLY A 94 2.91 4.77 -32.50
N VAL A 95 2.39 3.73 -31.83
CA VAL A 95 1.53 3.90 -30.65
C VAL A 95 2.32 4.68 -29.59
N PRO A 96 1.78 5.81 -29.08
CA PRO A 96 2.42 6.53 -27.99
C PRO A 96 2.69 5.60 -26.80
N MET A 97 3.81 5.82 -26.13
CA MET A 97 4.23 5.03 -24.96
C MET A 97 4.22 5.92 -23.72
N HIS A 98 3.89 5.33 -22.58
CA HIS A 98 4.27 5.82 -21.26
C HIS A 98 5.58 5.16 -20.86
N GLU A 99 6.50 5.96 -20.37
CA GLU A 99 7.73 5.47 -19.76
C GLU A 99 7.47 5.32 -18.26
N ARG A 100 7.84 4.17 -17.69
CA ARG A 100 7.66 3.86 -16.29
C ARG A 100 8.96 3.35 -15.71
N LEU A 101 9.37 3.92 -14.59
CA LEU A 101 10.45 3.40 -13.77
C LEU A 101 9.85 2.71 -12.56
N LYS A 102 10.28 1.47 -12.30
CA LYS A 102 10.00 0.72 -11.08
C LYS A 102 11.30 0.58 -10.28
N LEU A 103 11.29 1.02 -9.03
CA LEU A 103 12.43 0.92 -8.12
C LEU A 103 12.05 -0.02 -6.98
N ALA A 104 12.73 -1.14 -6.82
CA ALA A 104 12.60 -1.94 -5.60
C ALA A 104 13.65 -1.47 -4.60
N VAL A 105 13.21 -1.01 -3.43
CA VAL A 105 14.07 -0.56 -2.34
C VAL A 105 13.79 -1.43 -1.12
N VAL A 106 14.85 -1.95 -0.50
CA VAL A 106 14.78 -2.67 0.77
C VAL A 106 15.08 -1.71 1.90
N PHE A 107 14.29 -1.79 2.96
CA PHE A 107 14.49 -1.08 4.21
C PHE A 107 14.60 -2.10 5.35
N ASP A 108 15.49 -1.82 6.30
CA ASP A 108 15.46 -2.46 7.60
C ASP A 108 14.54 -1.60 8.49
N ILE A 109 13.36 -2.10 8.85
CA ILE A 109 12.36 -1.32 9.59
C ILE A 109 12.19 -1.90 11.00
N ALA A 110 12.25 -1.04 12.02
CA ALA A 110 11.79 -1.37 13.37
C ALA A 110 10.44 -0.67 13.61
N GLU A 111 9.42 -1.44 14.00
CA GLU A 111 8.08 -0.94 14.26
C GLU A 111 7.77 -1.04 15.75
N HIS A 112 7.43 0.09 16.35
CA HIS A 112 6.96 0.19 17.72
C HIS A 112 5.45 0.33 17.71
N VAL A 113 4.75 -0.75 18.04
CA VAL A 113 3.29 -0.82 18.01
C VAL A 113 2.73 -0.97 19.41
N SER A 114 1.64 -0.28 19.68
CA SER A 114 0.78 -0.54 20.83
C SER A 114 -0.31 -1.49 20.37
N MET A 115 -0.40 -2.67 21.00
CA MET A 115 -1.42 -3.65 20.66
C MET A 115 -2.36 -3.87 21.85
N THR A 116 -3.66 -3.77 21.59
CA THR A 116 -4.70 -4.12 22.54
C THR A 116 -5.37 -5.39 22.05
N MET A 117 -5.32 -6.45 22.86
CA MET A 117 -6.00 -7.71 22.58
C MET A 117 -7.41 -7.70 23.21
N PRO A 118 -8.37 -8.46 22.66
CA PRO A 118 -9.76 -8.46 23.15
C PRO A 118 -9.88 -8.81 24.65
N ASP A 119 -8.97 -9.61 25.19
CA ASP A 119 -8.97 -10.06 26.59
C ASP A 119 -7.92 -9.34 27.48
N SER A 120 -7.30 -8.26 26.99
CA SER A 120 -6.25 -7.55 27.74
C SER A 120 -6.83 -6.48 28.68
N GLU A 121 -6.31 -6.38 29.91
CA GLU A 121 -6.66 -5.31 30.88
C GLU A 121 -5.93 -3.97 30.60
N GLY A 122 -5.27 -3.82 29.45
CA GLY A 122 -4.56 -2.61 29.07
C GLY A 122 -3.78 -2.77 27.77
N ASP A 123 -3.26 -1.65 27.26
CA ASP A 123 -2.42 -1.64 26.06
C ASP A 123 -1.05 -2.27 26.35
N GLU A 124 -0.68 -3.32 25.63
CA GLU A 124 0.69 -3.84 25.64
C GLU A 124 1.48 -3.18 24.52
N VAL A 125 2.56 -2.47 24.89
CA VAL A 125 3.52 -1.98 23.90
C VAL A 125 4.41 -3.14 23.49
N VAL A 126 4.31 -3.53 22.22
CA VAL A 126 5.10 -4.59 21.63
C VAL A 126 6.05 -3.96 20.61
N THR A 127 7.34 -4.10 20.85
CA THR A 127 8.33 -3.81 19.81
C THR A 127 8.40 -5.02 18.87
N VAL A 128 7.99 -4.83 17.62
CA VAL A 128 8.17 -5.86 16.59
C VAL A 128 9.63 -5.79 16.14
N PRO A 129 10.38 -6.91 16.20
CA PRO A 129 11.80 -6.91 15.85
C PRO A 129 12.03 -6.44 14.41
N VAL A 130 13.23 -5.90 14.16
CA VAL A 130 13.65 -5.35 12.87
C VAL A 130 13.31 -6.32 11.73
N ASN A 131 12.37 -5.92 10.89
CA ASN A 131 11.95 -6.67 9.73
C ASN A 131 12.56 -6.06 8.46
N LYS A 132 13.01 -6.92 7.55
CA LYS A 132 13.41 -6.49 6.21
C LYS A 132 12.16 -6.36 5.36
N THR A 133 11.86 -5.15 4.92
CA THR A 133 10.69 -4.87 4.09
C THR A 133 11.15 -4.34 2.74
N ILE A 134 10.56 -4.89 1.67
CA ILE A 134 10.84 -4.46 0.29
C ILE A 134 9.66 -3.64 -0.19
N TRP A 135 9.89 -2.38 -0.56
CA TRP A 135 8.90 -1.54 -1.21
C TRP A 135 9.27 -1.33 -2.67
N GLN A 136 8.28 -1.46 -3.55
CA GLN A 136 8.46 -1.17 -4.96
C GLN A 136 7.80 0.16 -5.28
N PHE A 137 8.58 1.14 -5.72
CA PHE A 137 8.09 2.45 -6.10
C PHE A 137 7.92 2.53 -7.61
N VAL A 138 6.76 3.01 -8.07
CA VAL A 138 6.48 3.17 -9.50
C VAL A 138 6.17 4.63 -9.82
N THR A 139 6.80 5.16 -10.87
CA THR A 139 6.54 6.49 -11.39
C THR A 139 5.30 6.47 -12.30
N THR A 140 4.31 7.32 -12.02
CA THR A 140 3.23 7.61 -12.97
C THR A 140 3.59 8.81 -13.87
N PRO A 141 3.04 8.88 -15.09
CA PRO A 141 3.48 9.84 -16.11
C PRO A 141 2.86 11.24 -16.01
N GLU A 142 1.92 11.48 -15.08
CA GLU A 142 1.19 12.76 -15.00
C GLU A 142 1.76 13.70 -13.92
N ASP A 143 2.42 13.16 -12.89
CA ASP A 143 3.27 13.87 -11.93
C ASP A 143 4.22 12.83 -11.30
N ILE A 144 5.44 13.22 -10.89
CA ILE A 144 6.42 12.29 -10.28
C ILE A 144 5.99 11.97 -8.84
N ASP A 145 4.87 11.25 -8.71
CA ASP A 145 4.39 10.69 -7.47
C ASP A 145 4.73 9.19 -7.45
N TRP A 146 5.32 8.76 -6.34
CA TRP A 146 5.74 7.38 -6.15
C TRP A 146 4.61 6.58 -5.50
N ILE A 147 4.17 5.53 -6.17
CA ILE A 147 3.21 4.57 -5.61
C ILE A 147 4.00 3.39 -5.02
N ILE A 148 3.64 2.96 -3.81
CA ILE A 148 4.17 1.76 -3.16
C ILE A 148 3.36 0.56 -3.68
N GLU A 149 3.99 -0.27 -4.50
CA GLU A 149 3.55 -1.61 -4.83
C GLU A 149 4.21 -2.58 -3.81
N PRO A 150 3.44 -3.32 -2.99
CA PRO A 150 3.98 -4.43 -2.23
C PRO A 150 4.47 -5.52 -3.18
N LEU A 151 5.60 -6.11 -2.82
CA LEU A 151 6.18 -7.19 -3.61
C LEU A 151 5.23 -8.40 -3.58
N HIS A 152 4.70 -8.77 -4.75
CA HIS A 152 4.00 -10.04 -4.89
C HIS A 152 5.06 -11.16 -4.86
N LEU A 153 5.35 -11.68 -3.67
CA LEU A 153 6.09 -12.92 -3.51
C LEU A 153 5.18 -14.06 -3.96
N VAL A 154 5.18 -14.35 -5.26
CA VAL A 154 4.58 -15.58 -5.77
C VAL A 154 5.46 -16.73 -5.26
N VAL A 155 4.92 -17.50 -4.32
CA VAL A 155 5.51 -18.77 -3.85
C VAL A 155 5.17 -19.89 -4.82
#